data_AF-A0AAE4NIW4-F1
#
_entry.id   AF-A0AAE4NIW4-F1
#
_cell.length_a   1.000
_cell.length_b   1.000
_cell.length_c   1.000
_cell.angle_alpha   90.00
_cell.angle_beta   90.00
_cell.angle_gamma   90.00
#
_symmetry.space_group_name_H-M   'P 1'
#
loop_
_entity.id
_entity.type
_entity.pdbx_description
1 polymer ?
#
loop_
_entity_poly.entity_id
_entity_poly.type
_entity_poly.pdbx_seq_one_letter_code
_entity_poly.pdbx_strand_id
1 'polypeptide(L)'
;MTGGLVPSGASFFQARWDRATPAERDYLSAMAALGDGSAETKEIGERLGKDNKALGPVRAKLINKGLIYSPEHGKVRYTVPIFKEFIIRRSE
;
A
#
# COMPACT_ATOMS: atom_id res chain seq x y z
N MET A 1 -36.04 -1.71 -5.26
CA MET A 1 -34.91 -2.32 -5.99
C MET A 1 -34.08 -1.17 -6.56
N THR A 2 -33.28 -0.51 -5.73
CA THR A 2 -32.71 0.80 -6.06
C THR A 2 -31.20 0.70 -6.15
N GLY A 3 -30.68 0.87 -7.37
CA GLY A 3 -29.34 1.37 -7.69
C GLY A 3 -28.18 0.67 -7.00
N GLY A 4 -27.72 -0.44 -7.55
CA GLY A 4 -26.36 -0.89 -7.31
C GLY A 4 -25.39 0.19 -7.79
N LEU A 5 -24.80 0.93 -6.84
CA LEU A 5 -23.70 1.85 -7.12
C LEU A 5 -22.63 1.06 -7.87
N VAL A 6 -22.39 1.38 -9.13
CA VAL A 6 -21.13 0.99 -9.78
C VAL A 6 -20.05 1.63 -8.92
N PRO A 7 -19.14 0.87 -8.29
CA PRO A 7 -18.06 1.48 -7.54
C PRO A 7 -17.20 2.23 -8.54
N SER A 8 -17.41 3.55 -8.67
CA SER A 8 -16.42 4.48 -9.18
C SER A 8 -15.09 4.11 -8.50
N GLY A 9 -13.99 3.95 -9.22
CA GLY A 9 -12.74 3.33 -8.71
C GLY A 9 -12.29 3.79 -7.30
N ALA A 10 -12.64 5.01 -6.91
CA ALA A 10 -12.55 5.51 -5.54
C ALA A 10 -13.15 4.56 -4.47
N SER A 11 -14.36 4.02 -4.67
CA SER A 11 -15.02 3.10 -3.74
C SER A 11 -14.28 1.76 -3.62
N PHE A 12 -13.65 1.30 -4.69
CA PHE A 12 -12.86 0.07 -4.70
C PHE A 12 -11.52 0.22 -3.97
N PHE A 13 -10.82 1.34 -4.18
CA PHE A 13 -9.58 1.65 -3.46
C PHE A 13 -9.84 1.99 -1.99
N GLN A 14 -10.94 2.67 -1.70
CA GLN A 14 -11.40 2.95 -0.34
C GLN A 14 -11.65 1.65 0.42
N ALA A 15 -12.40 0.69 -0.13
CA ALA A 15 -12.64 -0.60 0.53
C ALA A 15 -11.35 -1.38 0.84
N ARG A 16 -10.35 -1.30 -0.05
CA ARG A 16 -9.02 -1.91 0.17
C ARG A 16 -8.23 -1.19 1.26
N TRP A 17 -8.26 0.14 1.24
CA TRP A 17 -7.66 0.97 2.27
C TRP A 17 -8.27 0.72 3.64
N ASP A 18 -9.60 0.60 3.72
CA ASP A 18 -10.32 0.33 4.96
C ASP A 18 -9.96 -1.02 5.58
N ARG A 19 -9.68 -2.03 4.75
CA ARG A 19 -9.21 -3.36 5.19
C ARG A 19 -7.74 -3.40 5.60
N ALA A 20 -6.97 -2.36 5.32
CA ALA A 20 -5.60 -2.23 5.81
C ALA A 20 -5.60 -1.76 7.27
N THR A 21 -4.84 -2.43 8.12
CA THR A 21 -4.56 -2.02 9.51
C THR A 21 -3.75 -0.72 9.54
N PRO A 22 -3.67 -0.01 10.68
CA PRO A 22 -2.87 1.21 10.78
C PRO A 22 -1.41 1.01 10.31
N ALA A 23 -0.74 -0.05 10.75
CA ALA A 23 0.64 -0.33 10.34
C ALA A 23 0.79 -0.64 8.84
N GLU A 24 -0.21 -1.28 8.24
CA GLU A 24 -0.24 -1.54 6.79
C GLU A 24 -0.47 -0.25 6.00
N ARG A 25 -1.34 0.65 6.50
CA ARG A 25 -1.57 1.98 5.92
C ARG A 25 -0.31 2.84 5.99
N ASP A 26 0.40 2.83 7.12
CA ASP A 26 1.69 3.51 7.26
C ASP A 26 2.70 3.03 6.21
N TYR A 27 2.79 1.70 6.03
CA TYR A 27 3.66 1.09 5.04
C TYR A 27 3.30 1.54 3.61
N LEU A 28 2.00 1.50 3.27
CA LEU A 28 1.51 1.94 1.97
C LEU A 28 1.72 3.43 1.75
N SER A 29 1.55 4.29 2.77
CA SER A 29 1.82 5.73 2.64
C SER A 29 3.32 6.03 2.52
N ALA A 30 4.17 5.35 3.30
CA ALA A 30 5.62 5.50 3.19
C ALA A 30 6.13 5.10 1.81
N MET A 31 5.60 3.99 1.27
CA MET A 31 5.89 3.54 -0.08
C MET A 31 5.44 4.56 -1.15
N ALA A 32 4.27 5.19 -0.98
CA ALA A 32 3.75 6.16 -1.94
C ALA A 32 4.66 7.39 -2.06
N ALA A 33 5.27 7.78 -0.94
CA ALA A 33 6.15 8.93 -0.85
C ALA A 33 7.57 8.69 -1.36
N LEU A 34 7.98 7.43 -1.62
CA LEU A 34 9.28 7.09 -2.19
C LEU A 34 9.32 7.20 -3.73
N GLY A 35 8.19 7.47 -4.40
CA GLY A 35 8.13 7.75 -5.84
C GLY A 35 7.58 6.61 -6.69
N ASP A 36 7.69 6.76 -8.02
CA ASP A 36 7.14 5.80 -9.01
C ASP A 36 8.14 4.69 -9.28
N GLY A 37 7.86 3.50 -8.77
CA GLY A 37 8.72 2.35 -8.98
C GLY A 37 8.49 1.20 -8.01
N SER A 38 9.51 0.37 -7.90
CA SER A 38 9.63 -0.57 -6.80
C SER A 38 10.35 0.13 -5.64
N ALA A 39 9.74 0.15 -4.45
CA ALA A 39 10.35 0.73 -3.26
C ALA A 39 11.18 -0.34 -2.54
N GLU A 40 12.33 0.04 -1.99
CA GLU A 40 13.09 -0.87 -1.14
C GLU A 40 12.44 -0.98 0.24
N THR A 41 12.31 -2.21 0.75
CA THR A 41 11.76 -2.44 2.11
C THR A 41 12.60 -1.70 3.17
N LYS A 42 13.90 -1.56 2.92
CA LYS A 42 14.83 -0.81 3.75
C LYS A 42 14.47 0.68 3.81
N GLU A 43 14.28 1.32 2.66
CA GLU A 43 13.91 2.74 2.59
C GLU A 43 12.54 3.01 3.25
N ILE A 44 11.60 2.07 3.11
CA ILE A 44 10.31 2.12 3.81
C ILE A 44 10.54 2.08 5.34
N GLY A 45 11.44 1.22 5.82
CA GLY A 45 11.83 1.14 7.23
C GLY A 45 12.46 2.43 7.74
N GLU A 46 13.42 2.98 6.99
CA GLU A 46 14.08 4.24 7.31
C GLU A 46 13.07 5.40 7.41
N ARG A 47 12.11 5.47 6.48
CA ARG A 47 11.06 6.49 6.50
C ARG A 47 10.09 6.34 7.67
N LEU A 48 9.80 5.11 8.08
CA LEU A 48 8.91 4.83 9.20
C LEU A 48 9.61 4.83 10.57
N GLY A 49 10.94 4.93 10.60
CA GLY A 49 11.74 4.73 11.81
C GLY A 49 11.59 3.30 12.38
N LYS A 50 11.34 2.30 11.52
CA LYS A 50 11.08 0.91 11.90
C LYS A 50 12.14 -0.03 11.33
N ASP A 51 12.53 -1.01 12.13
CA ASP A 51 13.47 -2.05 11.69
C ASP A 51 12.85 -2.97 10.61
N ASN A 52 13.67 -3.43 9.66
CA ASN A 52 13.25 -4.33 8.59
C ASN A 52 12.58 -5.62 9.11
N LYS A 53 13.00 -6.15 10.26
CA LYS A 53 12.38 -7.32 10.89
C LYS A 53 10.94 -7.03 11.31
N ALA A 54 10.65 -5.82 11.78
CA ALA A 54 9.30 -5.40 12.14
C ALA A 54 8.40 -5.20 10.91
N LEU A 55 9.00 -4.90 9.74
CA LEU A 55 8.26 -4.74 8.48
C LEU A 55 7.93 -6.07 7.79
N GLY A 56 8.67 -7.14 8.06
CA GLY A 56 8.46 -8.46 7.44
C GLY A 56 7.01 -8.96 7.53
N PRO A 57 6.39 -9.01 8.74
CA PRO A 57 5.00 -9.42 8.90
C PRO A 57 3.99 -8.50 8.18
N VAL A 58 4.22 -7.19 8.20
CA VAL A 58 3.36 -6.20 7.52
C VAL A 58 3.41 -6.39 6.01
N ARG A 59 4.61 -6.53 5.45
CA ARG A 59 4.85 -6.80 4.03
C ARG A 59 4.15 -8.10 3.60
N ALA A 60 4.30 -9.19 4.36
CA ALA A 60 3.65 -10.47 4.04
C ALA A 60 2.12 -10.36 4.01
N LYS A 61 1.51 -9.64 4.96
CA LYS A 61 0.07 -9.41 4.98
C LYS A 61 -0.42 -8.58 3.81
N LEU A 62 0.32 -7.52 3.43
CA LEU A 62 0.00 -6.70 2.26
C LEU A 62 0.06 -7.49 0.95
N ILE A 63 1.05 -8.39 0.82
CA ILE A 63 1.16 -9.32 -0.32
C ILE A 63 -0.04 -10.28 -0.35
N ASN A 64 -0.37 -10.91 0.79
CA ASN A 64 -1.54 -11.81 0.88
C ASN A 64 -2.87 -11.09 0.57
N LYS A 65 -2.99 -9.81 0.90
CA LYS A 65 -4.16 -8.98 0.54
C LYS A 65 -4.16 -8.53 -0.92
N GLY A 66 -3.09 -8.80 -1.67
CA GLY A 66 -2.93 -8.38 -3.07
C GLY A 66 -2.77 -6.87 -3.24
N LEU A 67 -2.36 -6.14 -2.19
CA LEU A 67 -2.17 -4.68 -2.25
C LEU A 67 -0.79 -4.32 -2.83
N ILE A 68 0.21 -5.16 -2.56
CA ILE A 68 1.56 -5.06 -3.11
C ILE A 68 2.04 -6.43 -3.58
N TYR A 69 3.11 -6.45 -4.38
CA TYR A 69 3.85 -7.65 -4.74
C TYR A 69 5.36 -7.38 -4.68
N SER A 70 6.18 -8.45 -4.70
CA SER A 70 7.65 -8.36 -4.66
C SER A 70 8.22 -8.73 -6.03
N PRO A 71 8.62 -7.77 -6.87
CA PRO A 71 9.23 -8.08 -8.17
C PRO A 71 10.63 -8.71 -8.05
N GLU A 72 11.36 -8.37 -6.99
CA GLU A 72 12.72 -8.83 -6.71
C GLU A 72 12.96 -8.87 -5.20
N HIS A 73 14.06 -9.46 -4.75
CA HIS A 73 14.37 -9.57 -3.33
C HIS A 73 14.57 -8.18 -2.71
N GLY A 74 13.87 -7.89 -1.62
CA GLY A 74 13.99 -6.62 -0.89
C GLY A 74 13.13 -5.49 -1.45
N LYS A 75 12.59 -5.59 -2.67
CA LYS A 75 11.75 -4.54 -3.26
C LYS A 75 10.27 -4.91 -3.30
N VAL A 76 9.41 -3.89 -3.28
CA VAL A 76 7.95 -4.03 -3.35
C VAL A 76 7.36 -3.05 -4.36
N ARG A 77 6.26 -3.43 -5.02
CA ARG A 77 5.47 -2.54 -5.90
C ARG A 77 3.98 -2.70 -5.61
N TYR A 78 3.19 -1.64 -5.79
CA TYR A 78 1.73 -1.77 -5.76
C TYR A 78 1.23 -2.70 -6.85
N THR A 79 0.26 -3.54 -6.53
CA THR A 79 -0.40 -4.40 -7.53
C THR A 79 -1.20 -3.57 -8.55
N VAL A 80 -1.68 -2.39 -8.12
CA VAL A 80 -2.46 -1.47 -8.96
C VAL A 80 -1.79 -0.09 -8.93
N PRO A 81 -1.21 0.41 -10.03
CA PRO A 81 -0.48 1.68 -10.07
C PRO A 81 -1.29 2.86 -9.53
N ILE A 82 -2.55 3.00 -9.98
CA ILE A 82 -3.44 4.09 -9.55
C ILE A 82 -3.83 4.04 -8.06
N PHE A 83 -3.56 2.93 -7.35
CA PHE A 83 -3.76 2.87 -5.91
C PHE A 83 -2.79 3.79 -5.16
N LYS A 84 -1.59 4.00 -5.70
CA LYS A 84 -0.63 4.98 -5.18
C LYS A 84 -1.20 6.39 -5.20
N GLU A 85 -1.73 6.81 -6.34
CA GLU A 85 -2.31 8.15 -6.54
C GLU A 85 -3.47 8.39 -5.56
N PHE A 86 -4.30 7.37 -5.32
CA PHE A 86 -5.34 7.39 -4.29
C PHE A 86 -4.77 7.63 -2.88
N ILE A 87 -3.66 6.96 -2.52
CA ILE A 87 -3.03 7.12 -1.20
C ILE A 87 -2.42 8.52 -1.02
N ILE A 88 -1.75 9.05 -2.06
CA ILE A 88 -1.15 10.38 -2.04
C ILE A 88 -2.23 11.44 -1.81
N ARG A 89 -3.30 11.42 -2.61
CA ARG A 89 -4.41 12.38 -2.53
C ARG A 89 -5.15 12.37 -1.19
N ARG A 90 -5.10 11.25 -0.46
CA ARG A 90 -5.75 11.08 0.86
C ARG A 90 -4.82 11.45 2.03
N SER A 91 -3.53 11.64 1.77
CA SER A 91 -2.54 12.02 2.79
C SER A 91 -2.28 13.54 2.80
N GLU A 92 -2.95 14.30 1.93
CA GLU A 92 -3.07 15.77 1.94
C GLU A 92 -4.25 16.25 2.78
#